data_AF-A0A3A3FH54-F1
#
_entry.id   AF-A0A3A3FH54-F1
#
_cell.length_a   1.000
_cell.length_b   1.000
_cell.length_c   1.000
_cell.angle_alpha   90.00
_cell.angle_beta   90.00
_cell.angle_gamma   90.00
#
_symmetry.space_group_name_H-M   'P 1'
#
loop_
_entity.id
_entity.type
_entity.pdbx_description
1 polymer ?
#
loop_
_entity_poly.entity_id
_entity_poly.type
_entity_poly.pdbx_seq_one_letter_code
_entity_poly.pdbx_strand_id
1 'polypeptide(L)'
;MTSWRQRLSEDNAERHRHAIRETISRLRSLEDKNYRVMESQLNDVALWAAKECIGPSTFEWMLDRIEELVEAACSRKQPEMIKAMNNYMRRATAIVQQAMMLRSGKRQHAFASVITHTASLEGESQDAFLEAVGAQFAPAEVRLIDPATFKLRTIAHRRKALTVTLKPRVTREARLAAALDRAEANAFALSNEDVRSFLLAEYRLRNRAFRLSTLPFNNAIDVLTAMQAIESIRSPAPDSGVQIKATKLPTKLLTDCYQGNDYLIEIVNNADKTA
;
A
#
# COMPACT_ATOMS: atom_id res chain seq x y z
N MET A 1 1.04 -5.45 -23.64
CA MET A 1 -0.35 -5.25 -23.12
C MET A 1 -0.89 -3.81 -23.24
N THR A 2 -0.13 -2.85 -23.76
CA THR A 2 -0.58 -1.46 -23.99
C THR A 2 -1.40 -1.28 -25.27
N SER A 3 -1.11 -2.05 -26.32
CA SER A 3 -1.72 -1.87 -27.64
C SER A 3 -3.20 -2.28 -27.76
N TRP A 4 -3.76 -3.00 -26.79
CA TRP A 4 -5.16 -3.48 -26.85
C TRP A 4 -6.15 -2.48 -26.23
N ARG A 5 -5.75 -1.75 -25.18
CA ARG A 5 -6.57 -0.67 -24.59
C ARG A 5 -6.73 0.53 -25.52
N GLN A 6 -5.66 0.81 -26.26
CA GLN A 6 -5.59 1.94 -27.17
C GLN A 6 -6.56 1.72 -28.35
N ARG A 7 -6.53 0.52 -28.95
CA ARG A 7 -7.45 0.10 -30.03
C ARG A 7 -8.93 0.08 -29.63
N LEU A 8 -9.28 -0.38 -28.44
CA LEU A 8 -10.70 -0.45 -28.01
C LEU A 8 -11.31 0.91 -27.65
N SER A 9 -10.49 1.86 -27.20
CA SER A 9 -10.97 3.19 -26.82
C SER A 9 -10.94 4.20 -27.97
N GLU A 10 -10.00 4.07 -28.90
CA GLU A 10 -9.85 4.96 -30.05
C GLU A 10 -10.87 4.65 -31.16
N ASP A 11 -11.30 3.40 -31.32
CA ASP A 11 -12.04 3.01 -32.54
C ASP A 11 -13.56 3.29 -32.50
N ASN A 12 -14.15 3.59 -31.34
CA ASN A 12 -15.60 3.79 -31.24
C ASN A 12 -16.00 5.24 -30.95
N ALA A 13 -15.55 5.81 -29.82
CA ALA A 13 -15.98 7.15 -29.41
C ALA A 13 -15.41 8.28 -30.29
N GLU A 14 -14.12 8.20 -30.62
CA GLU A 14 -13.48 9.16 -31.54
C GLU A 14 -14.03 9.03 -32.96
N ARG A 15 -14.30 7.80 -33.41
CA ARG A 15 -14.96 7.56 -34.70
C ARG A 15 -16.36 8.18 -34.75
N HIS A 16 -17.16 8.02 -33.70
CA HIS A 16 -18.46 8.68 -33.59
C HIS A 16 -18.33 10.21 -33.53
N ARG A 17 -17.34 10.75 -32.82
CA ARG A 17 -17.04 12.20 -32.80
C ARG A 17 -16.76 12.72 -34.21
N HIS A 18 -15.91 12.03 -34.96
CA HIS A 18 -15.58 12.38 -36.34
C HIS A 18 -16.80 12.30 -37.26
N ALA A 19 -17.60 11.23 -37.17
CA ALA A 19 -18.82 11.08 -37.97
C ALA A 19 -19.82 12.21 -37.71
N ILE A 20 -20.02 12.58 -36.44
CA ILE A 20 -20.93 13.68 -36.07
C ILE A 20 -20.41 15.02 -36.60
N ARG A 21 -19.11 15.31 -36.45
CA ARG A 21 -18.50 16.54 -37.02
C ARG A 21 -18.63 16.62 -38.53
N GLU A 22 -18.44 15.50 -39.21
CA GLU A 22 -18.59 15.45 -40.66
C GLU A 22 -20.04 15.72 -41.07
N THR A 23 -21.02 15.18 -40.36
CA THR A 23 -22.44 15.49 -40.60
C THR A 23 -22.78 16.95 -40.31
N ILE A 24 -22.23 17.55 -39.23
CA ILE A 24 -22.43 18.97 -38.92
C ILE A 24 -21.82 19.85 -40.02
N SER A 25 -20.62 19.52 -40.48
CA SER A 25 -19.95 20.24 -41.58
C SER A 25 -20.76 20.17 -42.87
N ARG A 26 -21.28 18.98 -43.21
CA ARG A 26 -22.21 18.82 -44.34
C ARG A 26 -23.47 19.64 -44.16
N LEU A 27 -24.02 19.70 -42.95
CA LEU A 27 -25.21 20.49 -42.63
C LEU A 27 -24.98 22.00 -42.76
N ARG A 28 -23.79 22.49 -42.41
CA ARG A 28 -23.39 23.90 -42.60
C ARG A 28 -23.16 24.26 -44.08
N SER A 29 -22.89 23.28 -44.94
CA SER A 29 -22.71 23.50 -46.40
C SER A 29 -23.99 23.38 -47.22
N LEU A 30 -25.18 23.33 -46.60
CA LEU A 30 -26.44 23.27 -47.35
C LEU A 30 -26.70 24.57 -48.13
N GLU A 31 -27.36 24.43 -49.27
CA GLU A 31 -27.84 25.56 -50.08
C GLU A 31 -28.94 26.36 -49.33
N ASP A 32 -28.95 27.69 -49.47
CA ASP A 32 -29.83 28.62 -48.72
C ASP A 32 -31.32 28.25 -48.73
N LYS A 33 -31.81 27.66 -49.83
CA LYS A 33 -33.21 27.22 -49.93
C LYS A 33 -33.53 26.08 -48.95
N ASN A 34 -32.62 25.11 -48.84
CA ASN A 34 -32.80 23.96 -47.96
C ASN A 34 -32.52 24.33 -46.50
N TYR A 35 -31.61 25.28 -46.25
CA TYR A 35 -31.37 25.85 -44.93
C TYR A 35 -32.65 26.45 -44.33
N ARG A 36 -33.35 27.30 -45.10
CA ARG A 36 -34.59 27.95 -44.63
C ARG A 36 -35.72 26.96 -44.35
N VAL A 37 -35.83 25.90 -45.16
CA VAL A 37 -36.80 24.83 -44.92
C VAL A 37 -36.49 24.08 -43.62
N MET A 38 -35.23 23.74 -43.39
CA MET A 38 -34.79 23.06 -42.16
C MET A 38 -34.96 23.94 -40.93
N GLU A 39 -34.68 25.23 -41.04
CA GLU A 39 -34.88 26.20 -39.96
C GLU A 39 -36.36 26.35 -39.59
N SER A 40 -37.25 26.44 -40.58
CA SER A 40 -38.69 26.48 -40.33
C SER A 40 -39.17 25.20 -39.64
N GLN A 41 -38.79 24.03 -40.16
CA GLN A 41 -39.15 22.74 -39.58
C GLN A 41 -38.59 22.58 -38.15
N LEU A 42 -37.37 23.06 -37.91
CA LEU A 42 -36.76 23.01 -36.59
C LEU A 42 -37.49 23.90 -35.59
N ASN A 43 -37.91 25.10 -36.01
CA ASN A 43 -38.68 26.00 -35.15
C ASN A 43 -40.08 25.44 -34.85
N ASP A 44 -40.70 24.71 -35.78
CA ASP A 44 -41.98 24.05 -35.58
C ASP A 44 -41.88 22.86 -34.60
N VAL A 45 -40.83 22.04 -34.72
CA VAL A 45 -40.64 20.83 -33.91
C VAL A 45 -40.03 21.15 -32.53
N ALA A 46 -39.08 22.09 -32.47
CA ALA A 46 -38.29 22.41 -31.30
C ALA A 46 -38.55 23.84 -30.82
N LEU A 47 -39.80 24.16 -30.52
CA LEU A 47 -40.24 25.44 -29.94
C LEU A 47 -39.47 25.84 -28.65
N TRP A 48 -38.92 24.86 -27.93
CA TRP A 48 -38.09 25.10 -26.75
C TRP A 48 -36.70 25.65 -27.13
N ALA A 49 -36.13 25.21 -28.25
CA ALA A 49 -34.81 25.65 -28.71
C ALA A 49 -34.86 27.10 -29.19
N ALA A 50 -35.96 27.51 -29.82
CA ALA A 50 -36.18 28.91 -30.20
C ALA A 50 -36.23 29.87 -28.99
N LYS A 51 -36.59 29.38 -27.79
CA LYS A 51 -36.63 30.18 -26.55
C LYS A 51 -35.26 30.32 -25.88
N GLU A 52 -34.40 29.32 -26.06
CA GLU A 52 -33.05 29.29 -25.47
C GLU A 52 -31.97 29.80 -26.42
N CYS A 53 -32.29 29.93 -27.71
CA CYS A 53 -31.38 30.41 -28.74
C CYS A 53 -30.88 31.83 -28.43
N ILE A 54 -29.56 31.99 -28.51
CA ILE A 54 -28.88 33.28 -28.41
C ILE A 54 -28.22 33.52 -29.76
N GLY A 55 -28.94 34.14 -30.69
CA GLY A 55 -28.43 34.39 -32.04
C GLY A 55 -29.52 34.53 -33.11
N PRO A 56 -29.12 34.78 -34.37
CA PRO A 56 -30.03 35.02 -35.49
C PRO A 56 -30.68 33.75 -36.05
N SER A 57 -30.08 32.57 -35.85
CA SER A 57 -30.63 31.29 -36.32
C SER A 57 -30.62 30.22 -35.23
N THR A 58 -31.78 29.60 -34.99
CA THR A 58 -31.94 28.44 -34.10
C THR A 58 -31.17 27.23 -34.63
N PHE A 59 -31.04 27.10 -35.95
CA PHE A 59 -30.40 25.95 -36.60
C PHE A 59 -28.89 25.96 -36.37
N GLU A 60 -28.22 27.08 -36.64
CA GLU A 60 -26.78 27.22 -36.36
C GLU A 60 -26.47 27.07 -34.88
N TRP A 61 -27.27 27.72 -34.01
CA TRP A 61 -27.11 27.60 -32.57
C TRP A 61 -27.20 26.15 -32.09
N MET A 62 -28.12 25.35 -32.66
CA MET A 62 -28.26 23.94 -32.31
C MET A 62 -27.08 23.10 -32.80
N LEU A 63 -26.56 23.37 -34.00
CA LEU A 63 -25.38 22.68 -34.51
C LEU A 63 -24.14 22.95 -33.64
N ASP A 64 -23.92 24.20 -33.26
CA ASP A 64 -22.86 24.60 -32.33
C ASP A 64 -23.03 23.91 -30.98
N ARG A 65 -24.28 23.83 -30.49
CA ARG A 65 -24.57 23.20 -29.21
C ARG A 65 -24.31 21.69 -29.22
N ILE A 66 -24.65 21.00 -30.31
CA ILE A 66 -24.34 19.57 -30.49
C ILE A 66 -22.82 19.37 -30.52
N GLU A 67 -22.10 20.22 -31.24
CA GLU A 67 -20.63 20.16 -31.32
C GLU A 67 -19.98 20.33 -29.94
N GLU A 68 -20.41 21.33 -29.16
CA GLU A 68 -19.95 21.54 -27.78
C GLU A 68 -20.23 20.34 -26.87
N LEU A 69 -21.44 19.77 -26.93
CA LEU A 69 -21.85 18.64 -26.09
C LEU A 69 -21.04 17.38 -26.40
N VAL A 70 -20.79 17.12 -27.69
CA VAL A 70 -19.97 16.00 -28.13
C VAL A 70 -18.51 16.19 -27.70
N GLU A 71 -17.96 17.38 -27.85
CA GLU A 71 -16.59 17.68 -27.40
C GLU A 71 -16.47 17.57 -25.87
N ALA A 72 -17.44 18.06 -25.11
CA ALA A 72 -17.48 17.94 -23.66
C ALA A 72 -17.61 16.47 -23.20
N ALA A 73 -18.40 15.66 -23.91
CA ALA A 73 -18.55 14.24 -23.61
C ALA A 73 -17.25 13.47 -23.85
N CYS A 74 -16.62 13.66 -25.02
CA CYS A 74 -15.36 12.99 -25.37
C CYS A 74 -14.20 13.47 -24.49
N SER A 75 -14.06 14.78 -24.26
CA SER A 75 -12.96 15.34 -23.46
C SER A 75 -13.04 14.99 -21.97
N ARG A 76 -14.24 14.80 -21.42
CA ARG A 76 -14.41 14.56 -19.97
C ARG A 76 -14.78 13.12 -19.63
N LYS A 77 -15.77 12.53 -20.29
CA LYS A 77 -16.32 11.22 -19.90
C LYS A 77 -15.44 10.07 -20.34
N GLN A 78 -14.85 10.16 -21.53
CA GLN A 78 -13.96 9.12 -22.05
C GLN A 78 -12.71 8.94 -21.15
N PRO A 79 -11.95 9.98 -20.76
CA PRO A 79 -10.81 9.79 -19.86
C PRO A 79 -11.22 9.34 -18.46
N GLU A 80 -12.37 9.75 -17.94
CA GLU A 80 -12.90 9.23 -16.67
C GLU A 80 -13.17 7.72 -16.74
N MET A 81 -13.79 7.25 -17.82
CA MET A 81 -14.04 5.82 -18.04
C MET A 81 -12.72 5.02 -18.12
N ILE A 82 -11.73 5.52 -18.87
CA ILE A 82 -10.41 4.89 -18.98
C ILE A 82 -9.73 4.84 -17.60
N LYS A 83 -9.77 5.93 -16.83
CA LYS A 83 -9.23 5.97 -15.45
C LYS A 83 -9.92 4.95 -14.54
N ALA A 84 -11.25 4.84 -14.61
CA ALA A 84 -12.02 3.86 -13.83
C ALA A 84 -11.63 2.43 -14.20
N MET A 85 -11.52 2.13 -15.50
CA MET A 85 -11.10 0.82 -15.99
C MET A 85 -9.66 0.47 -15.58
N ASN A 86 -8.73 1.41 -15.66
CA ASN A 86 -7.35 1.21 -15.21
C ASN A 86 -7.28 0.94 -13.69
N ASN A 87 -8.06 1.68 -12.90
CA ASN A 87 -8.16 1.44 -11.46
C ASN A 87 -8.75 0.06 -11.15
N TYR A 88 -9.76 -0.37 -11.92
CA TYR A 88 -10.33 -1.71 -11.81
C TYR A 88 -9.29 -2.80 -12.11
N MET A 89 -8.57 -2.70 -13.24
CA MET A 89 -7.53 -3.66 -13.60
C MET A 89 -6.38 -3.69 -12.58
N ARG A 90 -5.95 -2.53 -12.06
CA ARG A 90 -4.94 -2.46 -10.99
C ARG A 90 -5.42 -3.15 -9.72
N ARG A 91 -6.69 -3.00 -9.35
CA ARG A 91 -7.27 -3.68 -8.19
C ARG A 91 -7.40 -5.19 -8.43
N ALA A 92 -7.85 -5.61 -9.60
CA ALA A 92 -7.97 -7.03 -9.94
C ALA A 92 -6.60 -7.73 -9.88
N THR A 93 -5.57 -7.13 -10.46
CA THR A 93 -4.19 -7.65 -10.41
C THR A 93 -3.65 -7.69 -8.98
N ALA A 94 -3.87 -6.64 -8.19
CA ALA A 94 -3.49 -6.63 -6.78
C ALA A 94 -4.21 -7.73 -5.96
N ILE A 95 -5.50 -7.95 -6.20
CA ILE A 95 -6.26 -9.03 -5.54
C ILE A 95 -5.71 -10.40 -5.96
N VAL A 96 -5.41 -10.62 -7.24
CA VAL A 96 -4.80 -11.87 -7.72
C VAL A 96 -3.43 -12.08 -7.08
N GLN A 97 -2.58 -11.06 -7.02
CA GLN A 97 -1.29 -11.13 -6.34
C GLN A 97 -1.45 -11.41 -4.84
N GLN A 98 -2.41 -10.75 -4.17
CA GLN A 98 -2.72 -11.00 -2.76
C GLN A 98 -3.25 -12.40 -2.53
N ALA A 99 -4.12 -12.93 -3.40
CA ALA A 99 -4.62 -14.30 -3.33
C ALA A 99 -3.49 -15.31 -3.54
N MET A 100 -2.56 -15.05 -4.46
CA MET A 100 -1.36 -15.86 -4.62
C MET A 100 -0.42 -15.76 -3.41
N MET A 101 -0.27 -14.59 -2.80
CA MET A 101 0.51 -14.38 -1.56
C MET A 101 -0.17 -14.95 -0.30
N LEU A 102 -1.49 -15.09 -0.29
CA LEU A 102 -2.24 -15.77 0.78
C LEU A 102 -2.14 -17.29 0.62
N ARG A 103 -2.17 -17.79 -0.62
CA ARG A 103 -1.96 -19.20 -0.93
C ARG A 103 -0.51 -19.64 -0.78
N SER A 104 0.44 -18.74 -1.08
CA SER A 104 1.86 -18.87 -0.81
C SER A 104 2.25 -17.86 0.26
N GLY A 105 1.92 -18.16 1.53
CA GLY A 105 2.32 -17.32 2.64
C GLY A 105 3.81 -16.99 2.52
N LYS A 106 4.16 -15.69 2.40
CA LYS A 106 5.52 -15.18 2.09
C LYS A 106 6.69 -15.75 2.92
N ARG A 107 6.43 -16.53 3.96
CA ARG A 107 7.44 -17.29 4.71
C ARG A 107 7.88 -18.58 3.98
N GLN A 108 7.00 -19.21 3.21
CA GLN A 108 7.26 -20.47 2.50
C GLN A 108 8.31 -20.33 1.40
N HIS A 109 8.42 -19.19 0.71
CA HIS A 109 9.43 -19.02 -0.34
C HIS A 109 10.86 -18.93 0.20
N ALA A 110 11.04 -18.28 1.36
CA ALA A 110 12.34 -18.28 2.04
C ALA A 110 12.73 -19.69 2.48
N PHE A 111 11.81 -20.42 3.13
CA PHE A 111 12.08 -21.81 3.53
C PHE A 111 12.25 -22.75 2.34
N ALA A 112 11.48 -22.59 1.26
CA ALA A 112 11.62 -23.41 0.05
C ALA A 112 12.99 -23.21 -0.60
N SER A 113 13.48 -21.96 -0.69
CA SER A 113 14.82 -21.68 -1.23
C SER A 113 15.93 -22.31 -0.37
N VAL A 114 15.77 -22.26 0.95
CA VAL A 114 16.70 -22.90 1.90
C VAL A 114 16.63 -24.42 1.78
N ILE A 115 15.43 -25.01 1.72
CA ILE A 115 15.24 -26.46 1.55
C ILE A 115 15.85 -26.94 0.23
N THR A 116 15.66 -26.21 -0.88
CA THR A 116 16.28 -26.56 -2.16
C THR A 116 17.80 -26.43 -2.11
N HIS A 117 18.32 -25.45 -1.36
CA HIS A 117 19.76 -25.25 -1.22
C HIS A 117 20.39 -26.33 -0.32
N THR A 118 19.76 -26.66 0.82
CA THR A 118 20.16 -27.78 1.67
C THR A 118 20.08 -29.11 0.94
N ALA A 119 19.06 -29.32 0.10
CA ALA A 119 18.93 -30.53 -0.72
C ALA A 119 19.96 -30.62 -1.85
N SER A 120 20.60 -29.51 -2.24
CA SER A 120 21.69 -29.49 -3.22
C SER A 120 23.07 -29.74 -2.63
N LEU A 121 23.20 -29.74 -1.29
CA LEU A 121 24.43 -30.02 -0.56
C LEU A 121 24.40 -31.47 -0.05
N GLU A 122 25.52 -32.19 -0.17
CA GLU A 122 25.65 -33.57 0.32
C GLU A 122 26.74 -33.69 1.40
N GLY A 123 26.52 -34.61 2.35
CA GLY A 123 27.49 -35.01 3.37
C GLY A 123 27.90 -33.89 4.33
N GLU A 124 29.21 -33.77 4.59
CA GLU A 124 29.79 -32.82 5.56
C GLU A 124 29.44 -31.35 5.27
N SER A 125 29.23 -31.00 3.99
CA SER A 125 28.85 -29.64 3.59
C SER A 125 27.43 -29.26 3.99
N GLN A 126 26.53 -30.25 4.03
CA GLN A 126 25.15 -30.09 4.46
C GLN A 126 25.09 -29.92 5.98
N ASP A 127 25.84 -30.73 6.71
CA ASP A 127 25.92 -30.67 8.18
C ASP A 127 26.51 -29.34 8.65
N ALA A 128 27.62 -28.88 8.04
CA ALA A 128 28.21 -27.59 8.36
C ALA A 128 27.25 -26.41 8.09
N PHE A 129 26.47 -26.47 7.00
CA PHE A 129 25.45 -25.47 6.69
C PHE A 129 24.32 -25.48 7.72
N LEU A 130 23.79 -26.67 8.06
CA LEU A 130 22.72 -26.81 9.04
C LEU A 130 23.16 -26.40 10.44
N GLU A 131 24.41 -26.67 10.83
CA GLU A 131 24.98 -26.27 12.11
C GLU A 131 25.16 -24.75 12.20
N ALA A 132 25.65 -24.11 11.13
CA ALA A 132 25.74 -22.65 11.05
C ALA A 132 24.37 -21.97 11.10
N VAL A 133 23.36 -22.56 10.45
CA VAL A 133 21.96 -22.09 10.51
C VAL A 133 21.39 -22.30 11.91
N GLY A 134 21.62 -23.46 12.52
CA GLY A 134 21.22 -23.80 13.88
C GLY A 134 21.78 -22.85 14.92
N ALA A 135 23.06 -22.46 14.80
CA ALA A 135 23.69 -21.48 15.69
C ALA A 135 23.03 -20.09 15.62
N GLN A 136 22.50 -19.70 14.46
CA GLN A 136 21.73 -18.45 14.30
C GLN A 136 20.32 -18.54 14.89
N PHE A 137 19.75 -19.74 14.96
CA PHE A 137 18.43 -19.98 15.57
C PHE A 137 18.50 -20.31 17.07
N ALA A 138 19.66 -20.76 17.59
CA ALA A 138 19.89 -21.08 18.99
C ALA A 138 19.46 -20.00 20.03
N PRO A 139 19.54 -18.68 19.76
CA PRO A 139 19.05 -17.69 20.72
C PRO A 139 17.53 -17.53 20.74
N ALA A 140 16.77 -18.15 19.83
CA ALA A 140 15.32 -17.97 19.71
C ALA A 140 14.54 -18.88 20.67
N GLU A 141 13.68 -18.29 21.49
CA GLU A 141 12.68 -19.05 22.24
C GLU A 141 11.42 -19.23 21.39
N VAL A 142 10.98 -20.48 21.19
CA VAL A 142 9.63 -20.75 20.68
C VAL A 142 8.65 -20.57 21.83
N ARG A 143 8.10 -19.36 21.98
CA ARG A 143 6.99 -19.11 22.90
C ARG A 143 5.70 -19.49 22.19
N LEU A 144 5.05 -20.56 22.63
CA LEU A 144 3.66 -20.80 22.22
C LEU A 144 2.81 -19.68 22.81
N ILE A 145 2.17 -18.92 21.93
CA ILE A 145 1.18 -17.91 22.29
C ILE A 145 -0.03 -18.66 22.85
N ASP A 146 -0.51 -18.25 24.03
CA ASP A 146 -1.71 -18.83 24.63
C ASP A 146 -2.90 -18.67 23.65
N PRO A 147 -3.53 -19.77 23.18
CA PRO A 147 -4.66 -19.69 22.26
C PRO A 147 -5.82 -18.85 22.79
N ALA A 148 -5.96 -18.66 24.11
CA ALA A 148 -6.96 -17.79 24.71
C ALA A 148 -6.71 -16.29 24.47
N THR A 149 -5.46 -15.88 24.20
CA THR A 149 -5.15 -14.48 23.79
C THR A 149 -5.49 -14.20 22.33
N PHE A 150 -5.79 -15.23 21.52
CA PHE A 150 -6.12 -15.06 20.13
C PHE A 150 -7.60 -14.68 19.95
N LYS A 151 -7.92 -13.38 20.06
CA LYS A 151 -9.21 -12.90 19.55
C LYS A 151 -9.14 -12.87 18.03
N LEU A 152 -9.80 -13.83 17.38
CA LEU A 152 -10.02 -13.79 15.93
C LEU A 152 -10.57 -12.40 15.57
N ARG A 153 -9.87 -11.71 14.66
CA ARG A 153 -10.29 -10.40 14.17
C ARG A 153 -11.63 -10.61 13.46
N THR A 154 -12.72 -10.39 14.18
CA THR A 154 -14.07 -10.49 13.63
C THR A 154 -14.13 -9.58 12.43
N ILE A 155 -14.54 -10.15 11.29
CA ILE A 155 -14.72 -9.43 10.04
C ILE A 155 -15.52 -8.17 10.36
N ALA A 156 -14.86 -7.00 10.32
CA ALA A 156 -15.54 -5.74 10.52
C ALA A 156 -16.60 -5.67 9.44
N HIS A 157 -17.87 -5.83 9.82
CA HIS A 157 -18.99 -5.66 8.91
C HIS A 157 -18.84 -4.27 8.29
N ARG A 158 -18.42 -4.21 7.03
CA ARG A 158 -18.48 -2.97 6.26
C ARG A 158 -19.94 -2.61 6.20
N ARG A 159 -20.34 -1.60 6.98
CA ARG A 159 -21.62 -0.91 6.79
C ARG A 159 -21.64 -0.49 5.32
N LYS A 160 -22.55 -1.06 4.53
CA LYS A 160 -22.81 -0.60 3.18
C LYS A 160 -23.17 0.87 3.31
N ALA A 161 -22.31 1.75 2.79
CA ALA A 161 -22.59 3.17 2.76
C ALA A 161 -23.85 3.34 1.91
N LEU A 162 -24.98 3.67 2.54
CA LEU A 162 -26.10 4.25 1.84
C LEU A 162 -25.58 5.52 1.16
N THR A 163 -25.84 5.60 -0.14
CA THR A 163 -25.38 6.65 -1.05
C THR A 163 -25.98 8.00 -0.67
N VAL A 164 -25.47 8.63 0.39
CA VAL A 164 -25.69 10.04 0.69
C VAL A 164 -24.34 10.61 1.09
N THR A 165 -23.65 11.20 0.11
CA THR A 165 -22.39 11.92 0.31
C THR A 165 -22.64 13.27 0.96
N LEU A 166 -23.08 13.27 2.20
CA LEU A 166 -22.80 14.36 3.11
C LEU A 166 -21.76 13.82 4.09
N LYS A 167 -20.47 14.12 3.88
CA LYS A 167 -19.46 13.79 4.89
C LYS A 167 -19.87 14.52 6.17
N PRO A 168 -20.29 13.84 7.25
CA PRO A 168 -20.60 14.53 8.48
C PRO A 168 -19.34 15.28 8.92
N ARG A 169 -19.49 16.58 9.24
CA ARG A 169 -18.38 17.36 9.78
C ARG A 169 -17.96 16.68 11.08
N VAL A 170 -16.75 16.10 11.09
CA VAL A 170 -16.19 15.43 12.26
C VAL A 170 -16.18 16.44 13.42
N THR A 171 -16.90 16.13 14.50
CA THR A 171 -16.97 16.98 15.69
C THR A 171 -15.61 17.06 16.38
N ARG A 172 -15.36 18.13 17.14
CA ARG A 172 -14.12 18.29 17.91
C ARG A 172 -13.91 17.11 18.87
N GLU A 173 -14.97 16.64 19.50
CA GLU A 173 -14.97 15.49 20.40
C GLU A 173 -14.57 14.20 19.68
N ALA A 174 -15.12 13.94 18.50
CA ALA A 174 -14.74 12.77 17.70
C ALA A 174 -13.26 12.82 17.26
N ARG A 175 -12.71 14.01 16.98
CA ARG A 175 -11.28 14.17 16.70
C ARG A 175 -10.44 13.91 17.94
N LEU A 176 -10.86 14.38 19.11
CA LEU A 176 -10.16 14.18 20.37
C LEU A 176 -10.17 12.71 20.78
N ALA A 177 -11.32 12.04 20.74
CA ALA A 177 -11.44 10.61 21.02
C ALA A 177 -10.53 9.79 20.08
N ALA A 178 -10.60 10.04 18.77
CA ALA A 178 -9.73 9.36 17.81
C ALA A 178 -8.23 9.67 18.01
N ALA A 179 -7.88 10.84 18.55
CA ALA A 179 -6.50 11.18 18.88
C ALA A 179 -6.02 10.44 20.13
N LEU A 180 -6.88 10.32 21.15
CA LEU A 180 -6.61 9.54 22.36
C LEU A 180 -6.47 8.05 22.03
N ASP A 181 -7.38 7.48 21.25
CA ASP A 181 -7.32 6.06 20.83
C ASP A 181 -6.01 5.77 20.07
N ARG A 182 -5.56 6.70 19.22
CA ARG A 182 -4.28 6.57 18.52
C ARG A 182 -3.10 6.70 19.46
N ALA A 183 -3.14 7.63 20.40
CA ALA A 183 -2.08 7.82 21.38
C ALA A 183 -1.94 6.57 22.26
N GLU A 184 -3.06 6.00 22.72
CA GLU A 184 -3.09 4.75 23.49
C GLU A 184 -2.54 3.57 22.68
N ALA A 185 -3.01 3.41 21.43
CA ALA A 185 -2.52 2.33 20.56
C ALA A 185 -1.02 2.46 20.24
N ASN A 186 -0.51 3.69 20.16
CA ASN A 186 0.90 3.95 19.89
C ASN A 186 1.77 3.94 21.15
N ALA A 187 1.20 4.03 22.36
CA ALA A 187 1.97 4.13 23.61
C ALA A 187 2.90 2.92 23.86
N PHE A 188 2.55 1.74 23.31
CA PHE A 188 3.32 0.51 23.42
C PHE A 188 3.83 -0.02 22.07
N ALA A 189 3.69 0.76 21.00
CA ALA A 189 4.16 0.39 19.68
C ALA A 189 5.63 0.80 19.51
N LEU A 190 6.55 -0.15 19.68
CA LEU A 190 7.97 0.04 19.36
C LEU A 190 8.31 -0.50 17.97
N SER A 191 9.03 0.29 17.18
CA SER A 191 9.63 -0.15 15.93
C SER A 191 10.94 -0.89 16.19
N ASN A 192 11.18 -1.98 15.46
CA ASN A 192 12.47 -2.68 15.49
C ASN A 192 13.65 -1.76 15.11
N GLU A 193 13.40 -0.74 14.28
CA GLU A 193 14.41 0.24 13.89
C GLU A 193 14.79 1.17 15.05
N ASP A 194 13.79 1.61 15.82
CA ASP A 194 14.00 2.48 16.99
C ASP A 194 14.79 1.73 18.07
N VAL A 195 14.41 0.48 18.37
CA VAL A 195 15.14 -0.38 19.33
C VAL A 195 16.58 -0.58 18.89
N ARG A 196 16.83 -0.83 17.60
CA ARG A 196 18.18 -1.00 17.07
C ARG A 196 18.99 0.28 17.16
N SER A 197 18.40 1.43 16.84
CA SER A 197 19.07 2.73 16.94
C SER A 197 19.48 3.05 18.38
N PHE A 198 18.62 2.69 19.34
CA PHE A 198 18.90 2.81 20.77
C PHE A 198 20.07 1.91 21.21
N LEU A 199 20.07 0.63 20.81
CA LEU A 199 21.17 -0.30 21.13
C LEU A 199 22.51 0.17 20.53
N LEU A 200 22.50 0.73 19.32
CA LEU A 200 23.69 1.33 18.71
C LEU A 200 24.17 2.57 19.47
N ALA A 201 23.25 3.42 19.96
CA ALA A 201 23.60 4.58 20.78
C ALA A 201 24.23 4.14 22.11
N GLU A 202 23.64 3.17 22.80
CA GLU A 202 24.20 2.59 24.03
C GLU A 202 25.57 1.96 23.81
N TYR A 203 25.77 1.26 22.69
CA TYR A 203 27.08 0.73 22.33
C TYR A 203 28.11 1.85 22.14
N ARG A 204 27.75 2.92 21.40
CA ARG A 204 28.65 4.05 21.15
C ARG A 204 29.04 4.77 22.45
N LEU A 205 28.14 4.86 23.42
CA LEU A 205 28.41 5.47 24.72
C LEU A 205 29.36 4.61 25.57
N ARG A 206 29.18 3.28 25.56
CA ARG A 206 29.96 2.36 26.39
C ARG A 206 31.27 1.93 25.74
N ASN A 207 31.35 2.02 24.41
CA ASN A 207 32.46 1.58 23.56
C ASN A 207 32.95 0.14 23.85
N ARG A 208 32.04 -0.73 24.28
CA ARG A 208 32.31 -2.14 24.60
C ARG A 208 31.04 -2.97 24.49
N ALA A 209 31.22 -4.28 24.36
CA ALA A 209 30.13 -5.25 24.50
C ALA A 209 29.41 -5.05 25.84
N PHE A 210 28.08 -5.08 25.83
CA PHE A 210 27.28 -4.88 27.03
C PHE A 210 26.23 -5.97 27.17
N ARG A 211 25.81 -6.21 28.41
CA ARG A 211 24.75 -7.17 28.72
C ARG A 211 23.40 -6.48 28.71
N LEU A 212 22.35 -7.18 28.29
CA LEU A 212 20.99 -6.66 28.38
C LEU A 212 20.61 -6.27 29.83
N SER A 213 21.08 -7.03 30.82
CA SER A 213 20.89 -6.73 32.24
C SER A 213 21.50 -5.40 32.70
N THR A 214 22.41 -4.80 31.93
CA THR A 214 23.06 -3.53 32.27
C THR A 214 22.39 -2.31 31.62
N LEU A 215 21.28 -2.51 30.90
CA LEU A 215 20.48 -1.41 30.36
C LEU A 215 19.65 -0.75 31.48
N PRO A 216 19.34 0.55 31.36
CA PRO A 216 18.45 1.20 32.31
C PRO A 216 17.03 0.62 32.18
N PHE A 217 16.35 0.38 33.30
CA PHE A 217 14.97 -0.11 33.36
C PHE A 217 14.09 0.85 34.17
N ASN A 218 13.98 2.10 33.71
CA ASN A 218 13.25 3.14 34.46
C ASN A 218 11.79 3.24 34.03
N ASN A 219 11.52 3.02 32.74
CA ASN A 219 10.20 3.14 32.14
C ASN A 219 9.73 1.84 31.49
N ALA A 220 8.42 1.71 31.27
CA ALA A 220 7.83 0.58 30.54
C ALA A 220 8.43 0.42 29.12
N ILE A 221 8.78 1.54 28.48
CA ILE A 221 9.45 1.54 27.18
C ILE A 221 10.81 0.83 27.27
N ASP A 222 11.59 1.07 28.32
CA ASP A 222 12.91 0.47 28.50
C ASP A 222 12.82 -1.06 28.72
N VAL A 223 11.77 -1.50 29.41
CA VAL A 223 11.49 -2.94 29.57
C VAL A 223 11.13 -3.55 28.22
N LEU A 224 10.29 -2.89 27.43
CA LEU A 224 9.89 -3.36 26.11
C LEU A 224 11.06 -3.36 25.11
N THR A 225 11.95 -2.37 25.15
CA THR A 225 13.16 -2.34 24.31
C THR A 225 14.06 -3.52 24.63
N ALA A 226 14.25 -3.86 25.91
CA ALA A 226 15.03 -5.04 26.31
C ALA A 226 14.37 -6.35 25.86
N MET A 227 13.03 -6.45 25.94
CA MET A 227 12.29 -7.63 25.43
C MET A 227 12.42 -7.79 23.91
N GLN A 228 12.38 -6.69 23.16
CA GLN A 228 12.46 -6.69 21.69
C GLN A 228 13.90 -6.64 21.15
N ALA A 229 14.91 -6.45 21.99
CA ALA A 229 16.30 -6.27 21.58
C ALA A 229 16.78 -7.41 20.67
N ILE A 230 16.52 -8.67 21.03
CA ILE A 230 16.96 -9.84 20.28
C ILE A 230 16.25 -9.93 18.91
N GLU A 231 14.95 -9.60 18.88
CA GLU A 231 14.17 -9.59 17.64
C GLU A 231 14.66 -8.48 16.70
N SER A 232 14.97 -7.29 17.25
CA SER A 232 15.51 -6.17 16.50
C SER A 232 16.89 -6.48 15.88
N ILE A 233 17.73 -7.24 16.60
CA ILE A 233 19.05 -7.68 16.13
C ILE A 233 18.90 -8.71 14.99
N ARG A 234 17.92 -9.61 15.08
CA ARG A 234 17.66 -10.63 14.05
C ARG A 234 17.04 -10.06 12.77
N SER A 235 16.36 -8.92 12.88
CA SER A 235 15.74 -8.29 11.71
C SER A 235 16.83 -7.79 10.76
N PRO A 236 16.84 -8.22 9.47
CA PRO A 236 17.83 -7.77 8.52
C PRO A 236 17.67 -6.25 8.32
N ALA A 237 18.68 -5.46 8.71
CA ALA A 237 18.68 -4.05 8.36
C ALA A 237 19.00 -3.93 6.86
N PRO A 238 18.20 -3.18 6.10
CA PRO A 238 18.38 -3.08 4.67
C PRO A 238 19.64 -2.31 4.24
N ASP A 239 20.23 -1.44 5.07
CA ASP A 239 21.24 -0.47 4.56
C ASP A 239 22.48 -0.21 5.44
N SER A 240 22.56 -0.69 6.69
CA SER A 240 23.72 -0.41 7.54
C SER A 240 24.66 -1.61 7.58
N GLY A 241 25.87 -1.51 7.01
CA GLY A 241 26.94 -2.54 7.06
C GLY A 241 27.47 -2.89 8.47
N VAL A 242 26.72 -2.54 9.51
CA VAL A 242 26.97 -2.80 10.92
C VAL A 242 26.16 -4.03 11.33
N GLN A 243 26.85 -5.15 11.58
CA GLN A 243 26.22 -6.36 12.11
C GLN A 243 26.26 -6.35 13.63
N ILE A 244 25.11 -6.58 14.26
CA ILE A 244 25.00 -6.75 15.71
C ILE A 244 24.88 -8.25 15.96
N LYS A 245 25.71 -8.78 16.85
CA LYS A 245 25.69 -10.19 17.28
C LYS A 245 25.21 -10.24 18.72
N ALA A 246 24.25 -11.13 18.99
CA ALA A 246 23.78 -11.43 20.34
C ALA A 246 24.21 -12.84 20.74
N THR A 247 24.88 -12.99 21.88
CA THR A 247 25.22 -14.30 22.46
C THR A 247 24.45 -14.50 23.76
N LYS A 248 23.80 -15.66 23.89
CA LYS A 248 23.01 -16.00 25.07
C LYS A 248 23.92 -16.31 26.25
N LEU A 249 23.67 -15.66 27.40
CA LEU A 249 24.38 -15.94 28.64
C LEU A 249 23.62 -16.98 29.48
N PRO A 250 24.30 -17.74 30.36
CA PRO A 250 23.65 -18.65 31.31
C PRO A 250 22.91 -17.91 32.44
N THR A 251 23.14 -16.60 32.58
CA THR A 251 22.49 -15.75 33.57
C THR A 251 21.10 -15.33 33.13
N LYS A 252 20.18 -15.18 34.10
CA LYS A 252 18.83 -14.66 33.85
C LYS A 252 18.81 -13.15 34.02
N LEU A 253 18.02 -12.48 33.18
CA LEU A 253 17.65 -11.09 33.34
C LEU A 253 16.43 -11.06 34.27
N LEU A 254 16.59 -10.38 35.40
CA LEU A 254 15.56 -10.24 36.44
C LEU A 254 15.29 -8.75 36.65
N THR A 255 14.05 -8.37 36.43
CA THR A 255 13.51 -7.03 36.69
C THR A 255 12.18 -7.20 37.41
N ASP A 256 11.73 -6.20 38.17
CA ASP A 256 10.46 -6.26 38.92
C ASP A 256 9.25 -6.61 38.04
N CYS A 257 9.30 -6.29 36.74
CA CYS A 257 8.23 -6.53 35.78
C CYS A 257 8.49 -7.67 34.78
N TYR A 258 9.72 -8.21 34.71
CA TYR A 258 10.11 -9.13 33.64
C TYR A 258 11.23 -10.09 34.07
N GLN A 259 11.08 -11.37 33.69
CA GLN A 259 12.12 -12.39 33.82
C GLN A 259 12.42 -13.00 32.45
N GLY A 260 13.69 -13.00 32.06
CA GLY A 260 14.16 -13.54 30.79
C GLY A 260 15.58 -14.10 30.86
N ASN A 261 16.13 -14.49 29.72
CA ASN A 261 17.56 -14.80 29.63
C ASN A 261 18.34 -13.51 29.40
N ASP A 262 19.56 -13.45 29.93
CA ASP A 262 20.47 -12.36 29.64
C ASP A 262 21.25 -12.66 28.35
N TYR A 263 21.62 -11.60 27.63
CA TYR A 263 22.37 -11.69 26.39
C TYR A 263 23.50 -10.66 26.39
N LEU A 264 24.65 -11.06 25.85
CA LEU A 264 25.75 -10.16 25.55
C LEU A 264 25.59 -9.67 24.10
N ILE A 265 25.61 -8.35 23.93
CA ILE A 265 25.45 -7.68 22.64
C ILE A 265 26.81 -7.14 22.21
N GLU A 266 27.23 -7.55 21.01
CA GLU A 266 28.49 -7.16 20.38
C GLU A 266 28.21 -6.57 19.01
N ILE A 267 28.94 -5.52 18.62
CA ILE A 267 28.90 -5.00 17.25
C ILE A 267 30.12 -5.54 16.52
N VAL A 268 29.85 -6.26 15.42
CA VAL A 268 30.87 -6.72 14.49
C VAL A 268 30.93 -5.72 13.35
N ASN A 269 31.95 -4.86 13.36
CA ASN A 269 32.26 -4.02 12.20
C ASN A 269 32.90 -4.91 11.13
N ASN A 270 32.35 -4.90 9.91
CA ASN A 270 32.85 -5.71 8.81
C ASN A 270 34.22 -5.25 8.27
N ALA A 271 34.91 -4.35 8.97
CA ALA A 271 36.25 -3.85 8.62
C ALA A 271 37.39 -4.80 9.03
N ASP A 272 37.14 -5.76 9.93
CA ASP A 272 38.17 -6.68 10.44
C ASP A 272 38.21 -8.06 9.73
N LYS A 273 37.50 -8.22 8.59
CA LYS A 273 37.51 -9.49 7.83
C LYS A 273 38.49 -9.54 6.65
N THR A 274 39.44 -8.60 6.58
CA THR A 274 40.57 -8.64 5.63
C THR A 274 41.90 -8.59 6.38
N ALA A 275 42.28 -9.72 6.99
CA ALA A 275 43.65 -10.06 7.36
C ALA A 275 43.79 -11.58 7.34
#